data_AF-A0A381V0L8-F1
#
_entry.id   AF-A0A381V0L8-F1
#
_cell.length_a   1.000
_cell.length_b   1.000
_cell.length_c   1.000
_cell.angle_alpha   90.00
_cell.angle_beta   90.00
_cell.angle_gamma   90.00
#
_symmetry.space_group_name_H-M   'P 1'
#
loop_
_entity.id
_entity.type
_entity.pdbx_description
1 polymer ?
#
loop_
_entity_poly.entity_id
_entity_poly.type
_entity_poly.pdbx_seq_one_letter_code
_entity_poly.pdbx_strand_id
1 'polypeptide(L)'
;MACAHCYISAGSWHATDDELLTNECLRILDEILDVNPNPMLILTGGEPLLRDDLETLAKRASDRGATVVVGTNGTRLTEERIDSLMEAGVKGVAVSIDSLRPEYHDRFRHGGGALADTMAAVERCAAHRLDFVIQTTVTRGNIGEIADLARWSAEAGAVSFNVYFVVPTGRAKDMTGMSPKENDTVLQELLSLEQEYRGRMMVRSKCQPQLMRHVFLRDPDSPLLNYETRCPCGVHYVRITPEGKVTPCPYMPVVAGDLLTQSFREIWEDSPVFGDLRSGELSGRCGRCQFREICGGCRARAYADGDDFLGPDESCVYEPAGKEPVVTSVKSVHYGERASTDLPWSADARARLDRVPSFVRGVVTARVEKFALEKGYQKVDVRVMEEVRKSLPVDFSKKLPFFLDRG
;
A
#
# COMPACT_ATOMS: atom_id res chain seq x y z
N MET A 1 4.29 -9.11 -19.13
CA MET A 1 5.72 -8.72 -19.11
C MET A 1 6.51 -9.68 -18.21
N ALA A 2 7.84 -9.72 -18.35
CA ALA A 2 8.74 -10.59 -17.58
C ALA A 2 9.77 -9.79 -16.76
N CYS A 3 9.30 -8.86 -15.91
CA CYS A 3 10.15 -7.91 -15.17
C CYS A 3 11.26 -8.59 -14.36
N ALA A 4 12.48 -8.05 -14.38
CA ALA A 4 13.66 -8.64 -13.72
C ALA A 4 13.50 -8.84 -12.20
N HIS A 5 12.68 -8.01 -11.55
CA HIS A 5 12.48 -7.98 -10.10
C HIS A 5 11.20 -8.70 -9.63
N CYS A 6 10.50 -9.43 -10.52
CA CYS A 6 9.20 -10.00 -10.19
C CYS A 6 9.31 -11.11 -9.14
N TYR A 7 8.61 -10.92 -8.01
CA TYR A 7 8.54 -11.89 -6.93
C TYR A 7 7.75 -13.14 -7.29
N ILE A 8 6.73 -13.02 -8.17
CA ILE A 8 5.94 -14.18 -8.66
C ILE A 8 6.72 -14.97 -9.72
N SER A 9 7.75 -14.37 -10.33
CA SER A 9 8.39 -14.92 -11.52
C SER A 9 7.41 -15.17 -12.69
N ALA A 10 6.33 -14.38 -12.78
CA ALA A 10 5.31 -14.50 -13.81
C ALA A 10 5.88 -14.37 -15.24
N GLY A 11 5.37 -15.19 -16.15
CA GLY A 11 5.75 -15.25 -17.56
C GLY A 11 4.89 -16.27 -18.32
N SER A 12 5.01 -16.31 -19.65
CA SER A 12 4.18 -17.17 -20.53
C SER A 12 4.40 -18.68 -20.35
N TRP A 13 5.33 -19.06 -19.48
CA TRP A 13 5.69 -20.43 -19.14
C TRP A 13 5.00 -20.93 -17.86
N HIS A 14 4.25 -20.08 -17.15
CA HIS A 14 3.40 -20.54 -16.05
C HIS A 14 2.12 -21.16 -16.63
N ALA A 15 1.86 -22.41 -16.25
CA ALA A 15 0.58 -23.06 -16.52
C ALA A 15 -0.51 -22.42 -15.65
N THR A 16 -1.69 -22.17 -16.22
CA THR A 16 -2.85 -21.60 -15.53
C THR A 16 -3.83 -22.66 -15.04
N ASP A 17 -3.48 -23.95 -15.20
CA ASP A 17 -4.39 -25.07 -15.00
C ASP A 17 -4.80 -25.27 -13.53
N ASP A 18 -4.00 -24.75 -12.59
CA ASP A 18 -4.23 -24.83 -11.15
C ASP A 18 -4.74 -23.50 -10.54
N GLU A 19 -5.13 -22.52 -11.37
CA GLU A 19 -5.68 -21.25 -10.86
C GLU A 19 -7.11 -21.40 -10.32
N LEU A 20 -7.40 -20.68 -9.24
CA LEU A 20 -8.73 -20.58 -8.65
C LEU A 20 -9.77 -20.15 -9.69
N LEU A 21 -10.84 -20.94 -9.74
CA LEU A 21 -12.01 -20.68 -10.56
C LEU A 21 -12.79 -19.48 -10.01
N THR A 22 -13.62 -18.86 -10.86
CA THR A 22 -14.43 -17.68 -10.49
C THR A 22 -15.26 -17.91 -9.23
N ASN A 23 -15.91 -19.06 -9.11
CA ASN A 23 -16.74 -19.41 -7.95
C ASN A 23 -15.92 -19.57 -6.67
N GLU A 24 -14.71 -20.11 -6.76
CA GLU A 24 -13.80 -20.24 -5.62
C GLU A 24 -13.30 -18.86 -5.16
N CYS A 25 -12.91 -18.00 -6.11
CA CYS A 25 -12.57 -16.60 -5.84
C CYS A 25 -13.72 -15.86 -5.15
N LEU A 26 -14.96 -15.99 -5.66
CA LEU A 26 -16.13 -15.33 -5.07
C LEU A 26 -16.41 -15.82 -3.64
N ARG A 27 -16.30 -17.12 -3.38
CA ARG A 27 -16.43 -17.69 -2.03
C ARG A 27 -15.36 -17.12 -1.09
N ILE A 28 -14.09 -17.15 -1.51
CA ILE A 28 -12.96 -16.63 -0.73
C ILE A 28 -13.15 -15.14 -0.42
N LEU A 29 -13.61 -14.35 -1.40
CA LEU A 29 -13.92 -12.94 -1.20
C LEU A 29 -14.99 -12.75 -0.13
N ASP A 30 -16.07 -13.52 -0.19
CA ASP A 30 -17.14 -13.45 0.82
C ASP A 30 -16.61 -13.81 2.21
N GLU A 31 -15.78 -14.85 2.35
CA GLU A 31 -15.17 -15.23 3.63
C GLU A 31 -14.26 -14.13 4.20
N ILE A 32 -13.45 -13.48 3.35
CA ILE A 32 -12.62 -12.34 3.76
C ILE A 32 -13.51 -11.20 4.28
N LEU A 33 -14.61 -10.92 3.57
CA LEU A 33 -15.54 -9.84 3.88
C LEU A 33 -16.38 -10.11 5.14
N ASP A 34 -16.55 -11.38 5.51
CA ASP A 34 -17.18 -11.79 6.76
C ASP A 34 -16.22 -11.64 7.97
N VAL A 35 -14.90 -11.70 7.74
CA VAL A 35 -13.88 -11.41 8.76
C VAL A 35 -13.64 -9.90 8.88
N ASN A 36 -13.50 -9.19 7.76
CA ASN A 36 -13.35 -7.75 7.71
C ASN A 36 -14.22 -7.19 6.59
N PRO A 37 -15.30 -6.44 6.89
CA PRO A 37 -16.22 -5.91 5.88
C PRO A 37 -15.67 -4.72 5.09
N ASN A 38 -14.53 -4.15 5.52
CA ASN A 38 -13.97 -2.92 4.96
C ASN A 38 -12.49 -3.06 4.54
N PRO A 39 -12.06 -4.15 3.87
CA PRO A 39 -10.66 -4.34 3.55
C PRO A 39 -10.28 -3.49 2.33
N MET A 40 -8.99 -3.19 2.21
CA MET A 40 -8.41 -2.79 0.94
C MET A 40 -8.03 -4.06 0.17
N LEU A 41 -8.74 -4.36 -0.91
CA LEU A 41 -8.48 -5.51 -1.77
C LEU A 41 -7.64 -5.08 -2.97
N ILE A 42 -6.43 -5.61 -3.08
CA ILE A 42 -5.54 -5.35 -4.22
C ILE A 42 -5.60 -6.55 -5.15
N LEU A 43 -6.29 -6.40 -6.28
CA LEU A 43 -6.31 -7.38 -7.36
C LEU A 43 -5.04 -7.20 -8.19
N THR A 44 -4.15 -8.18 -8.14
CA THR A 44 -2.82 -8.15 -8.76
C THR A 44 -2.47 -9.54 -9.28
N GLY A 45 -1.21 -9.78 -9.66
CA GLY A 45 -0.74 -11.05 -10.19
C GLY A 45 0.23 -10.82 -11.34
N GLY A 46 0.37 -11.81 -12.23
CA GLY A 46 1.18 -11.62 -13.45
C GLY A 46 0.72 -10.39 -14.24
N GLU A 47 -0.54 -10.38 -14.66
CA GLU A 47 -1.26 -9.19 -15.13
C GLU A 47 -2.77 -9.42 -14.95
N PRO A 48 -3.44 -8.74 -13.99
CA PRO A 48 -4.85 -9.00 -13.70
C PRO A 48 -5.79 -8.65 -14.85
N LEU A 49 -5.42 -7.71 -15.73
CA LEU A 49 -6.23 -7.36 -16.92
C LEU A 49 -6.27 -8.47 -17.99
N LEU A 50 -5.61 -9.60 -17.77
CA LEU A 50 -5.73 -10.80 -18.60
C LEU A 50 -6.87 -11.72 -18.16
N ARG A 51 -7.42 -11.52 -16.96
CA ARG A 51 -8.43 -12.40 -16.37
C ARG A 51 -9.83 -11.93 -16.76
N ASP A 52 -10.61 -12.81 -17.37
CA ASP A 52 -11.92 -12.48 -17.95
C ASP A 52 -13.01 -12.11 -16.91
N ASP A 53 -12.89 -12.60 -15.68
CA ASP A 53 -13.87 -12.37 -14.60
C ASP A 53 -13.47 -11.22 -13.64
N LEU A 54 -12.43 -10.43 -13.98
CA LEU A 54 -11.87 -9.40 -13.09
C LEU A 54 -12.94 -8.42 -12.58
N GLU A 55 -13.74 -7.85 -13.48
CA GLU A 55 -14.82 -6.93 -13.14
C GLU A 55 -15.91 -7.59 -12.28
N THR A 56 -16.16 -8.88 -12.45
CA THR A 56 -17.11 -9.63 -11.61
C THR A 56 -16.60 -9.71 -10.17
N LEU A 57 -15.32 -10.04 -9.99
CA LEU A 57 -14.68 -10.10 -8.67
C LEU A 57 -14.62 -8.72 -8.01
N ALA A 58 -14.20 -7.70 -8.76
CA ALA A 58 -14.15 -6.32 -8.28
C ALA A 58 -15.52 -5.82 -7.84
N LYS A 59 -16.56 -6.07 -8.65
CA LYS A 59 -17.94 -5.69 -8.35
C LYS A 59 -18.44 -6.36 -7.08
N ARG A 60 -18.26 -7.68 -6.94
CA ARG A 60 -18.67 -8.42 -5.72
C ARG A 60 -18.03 -7.84 -4.47
N ALA A 61 -16.73 -7.60 -4.51
CA ALA A 61 -16.00 -7.05 -3.37
C ALA A 61 -16.42 -5.61 -3.04
N SER A 62 -16.58 -4.77 -4.06
CA SER A 62 -16.99 -3.37 -3.89
C SER A 62 -18.41 -3.24 -3.34
N ASP A 63 -19.38 -3.98 -3.88
CA ASP A 63 -20.78 -3.99 -3.43
C ASP A 63 -20.92 -4.41 -1.96
N ARG A 64 -19.97 -5.21 -1.45
CA ARG A 64 -19.89 -5.67 -0.05
C ARG A 64 -19.10 -4.75 0.88
N GLY A 65 -18.46 -3.69 0.38
CA GLY A 65 -17.78 -2.67 1.19
C GLY A 65 -16.26 -2.60 1.06
N ALA A 66 -15.62 -3.47 0.27
CA ALA A 66 -14.17 -3.39 0.04
C ALA A 66 -13.78 -2.16 -0.77
N THR A 67 -12.60 -1.63 -0.47
CA THR A 67 -11.92 -0.70 -1.36
C THR A 67 -11.06 -1.50 -2.34
N VAL A 68 -11.52 -1.61 -3.58
CA VAL A 68 -10.84 -2.40 -4.62
C VAL A 68 -9.84 -1.54 -5.39
N VAL A 69 -8.61 -2.04 -5.52
CA VAL A 69 -7.52 -1.43 -6.29
C VAL A 69 -6.92 -2.50 -7.21
N VAL A 70 -6.52 -2.14 -8.43
CA VAL A 70 -5.91 -3.07 -9.39
C VAL A 70 -4.43 -2.74 -9.61
N GLY A 71 -3.54 -3.69 -9.41
CA GLY A 71 -2.12 -3.57 -9.75
C GLY A 71 -1.85 -4.06 -11.17
N THR A 72 -1.57 -3.15 -12.11
CA THR A 72 -1.44 -3.46 -13.54
C THR A 72 -0.18 -2.85 -14.13
N ASN A 73 0.29 -3.43 -15.22
CA ASN A 73 1.34 -2.84 -16.02
C ASN A 73 0.87 -1.72 -16.98
N GLY A 74 -0.44 -1.45 -17.06
CA GLY A 74 -1.00 -0.32 -17.81
C GLY A 74 -1.19 -0.55 -19.32
N THR A 75 -0.54 -1.55 -19.92
CA THR A 75 -0.58 -1.76 -21.38
C THR A 75 -1.97 -2.09 -21.93
N ARG A 76 -2.87 -2.66 -21.11
CA ARG A 76 -4.27 -2.97 -21.48
C ARG A 76 -5.29 -1.99 -20.88
N LEU A 77 -4.84 -0.90 -20.29
CA LEU A 77 -5.69 0.08 -19.63
C LEU A 77 -6.19 1.11 -20.65
N THR A 78 -7.11 0.70 -21.52
CA THR A 78 -7.82 1.57 -22.48
C THR A 78 -8.88 2.41 -21.76
N GLU A 79 -9.42 3.43 -22.42
CA GLU A 79 -10.52 4.25 -21.88
C GLU A 79 -11.74 3.39 -21.51
N GLU A 80 -12.17 2.51 -22.44
CA GLU A 80 -13.26 1.55 -22.21
C GLU A 80 -12.98 0.63 -21.01
N ARG A 81 -11.73 0.17 -20.86
CA ARG A 81 -11.36 -0.69 -19.72
C ARG A 81 -11.37 0.10 -18.41
N ILE A 82 -10.96 1.36 -18.41
CA ILE A 82 -11.03 2.23 -17.23
C ILE A 82 -12.49 2.41 -16.80
N ASP A 83 -13.38 2.70 -17.74
CA ASP A 83 -14.81 2.87 -17.46
C ASP A 83 -15.42 1.59 -16.89
N SER A 84 -15.15 0.44 -17.50
CA SER A 84 -15.58 -0.89 -17.02
C SER A 84 -15.12 -1.18 -15.58
N LEU A 85 -13.85 -0.88 -15.26
CA LEU A 85 -13.32 -1.06 -13.91
C LEU A 85 -13.98 -0.11 -12.90
N MET A 86 -14.22 1.14 -13.28
CA MET A 86 -14.90 2.13 -12.44
C MET A 86 -16.36 1.75 -12.17
N GLU A 87 -17.08 1.24 -13.18
CA GLU A 87 -18.43 0.69 -13.06
C GLU A 87 -18.47 -0.52 -12.12
N ALA A 88 -17.44 -1.37 -12.18
CA ALA A 88 -17.24 -2.48 -11.24
C ALA A 88 -16.81 -2.03 -9.83
N GLY A 89 -16.67 -0.73 -9.57
CA GLY A 89 -16.40 -0.17 -8.24
C GLY A 89 -14.91 -0.06 -7.88
N VAL A 90 -14.00 -0.31 -8.82
CA VAL A 90 -12.55 -0.08 -8.63
C VAL A 90 -12.30 1.40 -8.30
N LYS A 91 -11.53 1.65 -7.25
CA LYS A 91 -11.24 3.00 -6.75
C LYS A 91 -9.91 3.55 -7.25
N GLY A 92 -9.01 2.68 -7.68
CA GLY A 92 -7.76 3.12 -8.27
C GLY A 92 -6.92 2.00 -8.84
N VAL A 93 -5.83 2.39 -9.48
CA VAL A 93 -4.83 1.48 -10.05
C VAL A 93 -3.44 1.74 -9.47
N ALA A 94 -2.62 0.71 -9.40
CA ALA A 94 -1.19 0.85 -9.17
C ALA A 94 -0.46 0.51 -10.46
N VAL A 95 0.31 1.48 -10.97
CA VAL A 95 1.15 1.33 -12.16
C VAL A 95 2.60 1.52 -11.77
N SER A 96 3.51 0.89 -12.50
CA SER A 96 4.91 0.90 -12.12
C SER A 96 5.78 1.69 -13.09
N ILE A 97 6.55 2.65 -12.54
CA ILE A 97 7.54 3.43 -13.29
C ILE A 97 8.85 3.41 -12.51
N ASP A 98 9.84 2.68 -13.03
CA ASP A 98 11.13 2.52 -12.35
C ASP A 98 12.17 3.59 -12.74
N SER A 99 11.96 4.31 -13.83
CA SER A 99 12.86 5.37 -14.31
C SER A 99 12.12 6.23 -15.32
N LEU A 100 12.52 7.50 -15.44
CA LEU A 100 12.06 8.40 -16.49
C LEU A 100 12.90 8.26 -17.77
N ARG A 101 13.97 7.46 -17.75
CA ARG A 101 14.79 7.11 -18.91
C ARG A 101 14.24 5.86 -19.58
N PRO A 102 13.75 5.93 -20.84
CA PRO A 102 13.19 4.78 -21.55
C PRO A 102 14.15 3.59 -21.58
N GLU A 103 15.44 3.81 -21.83
CA GLU A 103 16.42 2.73 -21.97
C GLU A 103 16.61 1.94 -20.66
N TYR A 104 16.43 2.61 -19.53
CA TYR A 104 16.51 1.96 -18.23
C TYR A 104 15.21 1.24 -17.89
N HIS A 105 14.08 1.95 -17.96
CA HIS A 105 12.77 1.41 -17.61
C HIS A 105 12.41 0.19 -18.47
N ASP A 106 12.51 0.32 -19.79
CA ASP A 106 12.09 -0.70 -20.75
C ASP A 106 12.95 -1.95 -20.62
N ARG A 107 14.26 -1.78 -20.41
CA ARG A 107 15.19 -2.89 -20.15
C ARG A 107 14.84 -3.60 -18.84
N PHE A 108 14.55 -2.86 -17.78
CA PHE A 108 14.25 -3.43 -16.46
C PHE A 108 12.91 -4.18 -16.42
N ARG A 109 11.95 -3.73 -17.22
CA ARG A 109 10.61 -4.34 -17.38
C ARG A 109 10.56 -5.42 -18.47
N HIS A 110 11.62 -5.56 -19.27
CA HIS A 110 11.71 -6.42 -20.45
C HIS A 110 10.58 -6.15 -21.46
N GLY A 111 10.36 -4.87 -21.80
CA GLY A 111 9.40 -4.44 -22.79
C GLY A 111 9.80 -3.12 -23.44
N GLY A 112 10.16 -3.14 -24.73
CA GLY A 112 10.45 -1.91 -25.48
C GLY A 112 9.19 -1.07 -25.63
N GLY A 113 9.27 0.22 -25.30
CA GLY A 113 8.13 1.13 -25.27
C GLY A 113 7.31 1.11 -23.98
N ALA A 114 7.67 0.27 -22.99
CA ALA A 114 6.88 0.09 -21.77
C ALA A 114 6.72 1.39 -20.97
N LEU A 115 7.75 2.25 -20.93
CA LEU A 115 7.64 3.54 -20.27
C LEU A 115 6.58 4.43 -20.94
N ALA A 116 6.61 4.54 -22.26
CA ALA A 116 5.67 5.37 -23.02
C ALA A 116 4.23 4.87 -22.83
N ASP A 117 4.01 3.55 -22.91
CA ASP A 117 2.70 2.94 -22.70
C ASP A 117 2.17 3.20 -21.28
N THR A 118 3.04 3.08 -20.27
CA THR A 118 2.66 3.31 -18.87
C THR A 118 2.34 4.78 -18.61
N MET A 119 3.10 5.71 -19.18
CA MET A 119 2.83 7.14 -19.07
C MET A 119 1.50 7.51 -19.75
N ALA A 120 1.21 6.97 -20.93
CA ALA A 120 -0.07 7.16 -21.59
C ALA A 120 -1.24 6.57 -20.78
N ALA A 121 -1.04 5.44 -20.09
CA ALA A 121 -2.04 4.88 -19.18
C ALA A 121 -2.31 5.80 -17.97
N VAL A 122 -1.27 6.44 -17.42
CA VAL A 122 -1.39 7.45 -16.35
C VAL A 122 -2.21 8.65 -16.82
N GLU A 123 -1.95 9.15 -18.02
CA GLU A 123 -2.73 10.26 -18.60
C GLU A 123 -4.21 9.91 -18.73
N ARG A 124 -4.54 8.71 -19.21
CA ARG A 124 -5.92 8.22 -19.28
C ARG A 124 -6.57 8.10 -17.90
N CYS A 125 -5.86 7.57 -16.91
CA CYS A 125 -6.36 7.50 -15.53
C CYS A 125 -6.69 8.90 -14.98
N ALA A 126 -5.79 9.86 -15.20
CA ALA A 126 -5.99 11.24 -14.79
C ALA A 126 -7.20 11.87 -15.48
N ALA A 127 -7.37 11.66 -16.79
CA ALA A 127 -8.51 12.17 -17.57
C ALA A 127 -9.86 11.61 -17.06
N HIS A 128 -9.92 10.32 -16.76
CA HIS A 128 -11.11 9.65 -16.21
C HIS A 128 -11.28 9.86 -14.69
N ARG A 129 -10.32 10.51 -14.03
CA ARG A 129 -10.29 10.73 -12.58
C ARG A 129 -10.33 9.43 -11.77
N LEU A 130 -9.68 8.39 -12.31
CA LEU A 130 -9.37 7.17 -11.56
C LEU A 130 -8.10 7.43 -10.74
N ASP A 131 -8.16 7.24 -9.43
CA ASP A 131 -6.99 7.44 -8.58
C ASP A 131 -5.89 6.45 -8.98
N PHE A 132 -4.63 6.89 -8.95
CA PHE A 132 -3.52 6.00 -9.26
C PHE A 132 -2.31 6.19 -8.36
N VAL A 133 -1.60 5.09 -8.16
CA VAL A 133 -0.36 5.00 -7.39
C VAL A 133 0.79 4.68 -8.34
N ILE A 134 1.90 5.41 -8.19
CA ILE A 134 3.15 5.10 -8.87
C ILE A 134 4.00 4.21 -7.97
N GLN A 135 4.46 3.09 -8.52
CA GLN A 135 5.36 2.16 -7.86
C GLN A 135 6.72 2.15 -8.54
N THR A 136 7.79 2.32 -7.78
CA THR A 136 9.17 2.30 -8.27
C THR A 136 9.97 1.29 -7.49
N THR A 137 10.59 0.32 -8.17
CA THR A 137 11.61 -0.53 -7.56
C THR A 137 12.94 0.20 -7.60
N VAL A 138 13.47 0.56 -6.43
CA VAL A 138 14.76 1.26 -6.34
C VAL A 138 15.92 0.28 -6.45
N THR A 139 16.90 0.65 -7.25
CA THR A 139 18.17 -0.06 -7.46
C THR A 139 19.31 0.95 -7.56
N ARG A 140 20.57 0.50 -7.61
CA ARG A 140 21.71 1.38 -7.88
C ARG A 140 21.60 2.13 -9.22
N GLY A 141 20.90 1.57 -10.20
CA GLY A 141 20.82 2.15 -11.54
C GLY A 141 19.87 3.34 -11.67
N ASN A 142 18.90 3.47 -10.76
CA ASN A 142 17.89 4.53 -10.76
C ASN A 142 17.83 5.31 -9.43
N ILE A 143 18.71 5.02 -8.46
CA ILE A 143 18.71 5.69 -7.15
C ILE A 143 18.80 7.23 -7.27
N GLY A 144 19.48 7.75 -8.28
CA GLY A 144 19.57 9.18 -8.54
C GLY A 144 18.31 9.83 -9.12
N GLU A 145 17.28 9.06 -9.47
CA GLU A 145 16.03 9.56 -10.07
C GLU A 145 14.87 9.65 -9.06
N ILE A 146 15.08 9.33 -7.78
CA ILE A 146 13.97 9.20 -6.80
C ILE A 146 13.22 10.53 -6.62
N ALA A 147 13.93 11.64 -6.41
CA ALA A 147 13.32 12.97 -6.33
C ALA A 147 12.60 13.37 -7.63
N ASP A 148 13.18 13.08 -8.79
CA ASP A 148 12.60 13.41 -10.09
C ASP A 148 11.31 12.60 -10.36
N LEU A 149 11.32 11.31 -10.00
CA LEU A 149 10.15 10.43 -10.07
C LEU A 149 9.05 10.88 -9.10
N ALA A 150 9.40 11.31 -7.89
CA ALA A 150 8.44 11.84 -6.93
C ALA A 150 7.79 13.13 -7.46
N ARG A 151 8.58 14.06 -7.98
CA ARG A 151 8.09 15.31 -8.60
C ARG A 151 7.15 15.00 -9.77
N TRP A 152 7.59 14.17 -10.71
CA TRP A 152 6.78 13.76 -11.85
C TRP A 152 5.46 13.10 -11.41
N SER A 153 5.51 12.18 -10.43
CA SER A 153 4.31 11.51 -9.90
C SER A 153 3.32 12.51 -9.31
N ALA A 154 3.81 13.50 -8.57
CA ALA A 154 2.98 14.52 -7.94
C ALA A 154 2.37 15.50 -8.96
N GLU A 155 3.07 15.78 -10.07
CA GLU A 155 2.61 16.58 -11.21
C GLU A 155 1.56 15.82 -12.03
N ALA A 156 1.79 14.54 -12.30
CA ALA A 156 0.83 13.66 -12.99
C ALA A 156 -0.48 13.52 -12.20
N GLY A 157 -0.44 13.69 -10.87
CA GLY A 157 -1.63 13.65 -10.01
C GLY A 157 -1.77 12.38 -9.19
N ALA A 158 -0.70 11.60 -9.04
CA ALA A 158 -0.71 10.37 -8.25
C ALA A 158 -1.15 10.64 -6.80
N VAL A 159 -1.91 9.71 -6.22
CA VAL A 159 -2.28 9.77 -4.79
C VAL A 159 -1.15 9.27 -3.89
N SER A 160 -0.28 8.42 -4.42
CA SER A 160 0.88 7.87 -3.71
C SER A 160 2.04 7.57 -4.65
N PHE A 161 3.24 7.85 -4.17
CA PHE A 161 4.51 7.42 -4.72
C PHE A 161 5.13 6.40 -3.77
N ASN A 162 5.21 5.14 -4.22
CA ASN A 162 5.68 4.02 -3.42
C ASN A 162 7.04 3.55 -3.93
N VAL A 163 8.05 3.57 -3.06
CA VAL A 163 9.38 3.07 -3.37
C VAL A 163 9.59 1.71 -2.73
N TYR A 164 9.77 0.70 -3.58
CA TYR A 164 10.01 -0.69 -3.23
C TYR A 164 11.50 -1.00 -3.21
N PHE A 165 11.98 -1.44 -2.06
CA PHE A 165 13.33 -1.96 -1.90
C PHE A 165 13.36 -3.42 -2.29
N VAL A 166 14.32 -3.81 -3.15
CA VAL A 166 14.44 -5.18 -3.65
C VAL A 166 14.63 -6.15 -2.47
N VAL A 167 13.78 -7.17 -2.41
CA VAL A 167 13.93 -8.35 -1.52
C VAL A 167 14.41 -9.50 -2.42
N PRO A 168 15.51 -10.21 -2.08
CA PRO A 168 16.16 -11.18 -2.97
C PRO A 168 15.35 -12.48 -3.10
N THR A 169 14.22 -12.41 -3.80
CA THR A 169 13.25 -13.50 -3.98
C THR A 169 12.73 -13.52 -5.42
N GLY A 170 12.17 -14.65 -5.86
CA GLY A 170 11.73 -14.82 -7.24
C GLY A 170 12.89 -14.56 -8.22
N ARG A 171 12.65 -13.75 -9.26
CA ARG A 171 13.70 -13.37 -10.23
C ARG A 171 14.76 -12.43 -9.66
N ALA A 172 14.49 -11.79 -8.54
CA ALA A 172 15.45 -10.91 -7.87
C ALA A 172 16.46 -11.66 -6.99
N LYS A 173 16.39 -13.00 -6.92
CA LYS A 173 17.27 -13.82 -6.07
C LYS A 173 18.75 -13.58 -6.35
N ASP A 174 19.11 -13.40 -7.62
CA ASP A 174 20.50 -13.18 -8.05
C ASP A 174 20.84 -11.69 -8.26
N MET A 175 19.91 -10.78 -7.94
CA MET A 175 20.16 -9.35 -8.07
C MET A 175 20.98 -8.84 -6.89
N THR A 176 22.12 -8.23 -7.17
CA THR A 176 22.89 -7.50 -6.15
C THR A 176 22.10 -6.26 -5.70
N GLY A 177 21.42 -6.38 -4.55
CA GLY A 177 20.69 -5.29 -3.92
C GLY A 177 21.59 -4.12 -3.49
N MET A 178 20.96 -3.00 -3.11
CA MET A 178 21.63 -1.87 -2.48
C MET A 178 22.20 -2.25 -1.11
N SER A 179 23.35 -1.68 -0.76
CA SER A 179 23.97 -1.86 0.55
C SER A 179 23.10 -1.23 1.65
N PRO A 180 23.26 -1.64 2.92
CA PRO A 180 22.56 -1.00 4.04
C PRO A 180 22.70 0.53 4.04
N LYS A 181 23.89 1.06 3.73
CA LYS A 181 24.15 2.50 3.69
C LYS A 181 23.38 3.20 2.57
N GLU A 182 23.38 2.62 1.37
CA GLU A 182 22.58 3.13 0.24
C GLU A 182 21.09 3.10 0.61
N ASN A 183 20.59 2.02 1.22
CA ASN A 183 19.20 1.94 1.68
C ASN A 183 18.88 3.06 2.67
N ASP A 184 19.74 3.30 3.65
CA ASP A 184 19.54 4.33 4.66
C ASP A 184 19.51 5.74 4.09
N THR A 185 20.37 6.02 3.09
CA THR A 185 20.34 7.29 2.35
C THR A 185 19.00 7.49 1.65
N VAL A 186 18.48 6.47 0.96
CA VAL A 186 17.17 6.56 0.31
C VAL A 186 16.06 6.80 1.33
N LEU A 187 16.10 6.15 2.51
CA LEU A 187 15.07 6.38 3.53
C LEU A 187 15.03 7.83 4.02
N GLN A 188 16.20 8.47 4.18
CA GLN A 188 16.28 9.88 4.57
C GLN A 188 15.77 10.81 3.47
N GLU A 189 16.03 10.49 2.20
CA GLU A 189 15.47 11.19 1.04
C GLU A 189 13.94 11.04 1.00
N LEU A 190 13.42 9.82 1.15
CA LEU A 190 11.97 9.55 1.19
C LEU A 190 11.28 10.28 2.34
N LEU A 191 11.91 10.41 3.51
CA LEU A 191 11.37 11.19 4.62
C LEU A 191 11.32 12.69 4.28
N SER A 192 12.31 13.21 3.55
CA SER A 192 12.31 14.61 3.11
C SER A 192 11.24 14.86 2.04
N LEU A 193 11.09 13.94 1.08
CA LEU A 193 10.02 13.97 0.08
C LEU A 193 8.64 13.82 0.73
N GLU A 194 8.47 12.95 1.73
CA GLU A 194 7.20 12.84 2.46
C GLU A 194 6.79 14.19 3.04
N GLN A 195 7.72 14.95 3.61
CA GLN A 195 7.43 16.28 4.15
C GLN A 195 7.13 17.30 3.06
N GLU A 196 7.90 17.29 1.97
CA GLU A 196 7.71 18.19 0.82
C GLU A 196 6.33 17.99 0.16
N TYR A 197 5.92 16.73 -0.02
CA TYR A 197 4.67 16.36 -0.68
C TYR A 197 3.52 16.11 0.30
N ARG A 198 3.73 16.33 1.61
CA ARG A 198 2.70 16.20 2.63
C ARG A 198 1.55 17.15 2.29
N GLY A 199 0.35 16.61 2.09
CA GLY A 199 -0.75 17.41 1.58
C GLY A 199 -1.09 17.22 0.10
N ARG A 200 -0.21 16.58 -0.66
CA ARG A 200 -0.36 16.49 -2.11
C ARG A 200 -0.31 15.06 -2.62
N MET A 201 0.58 14.26 -2.06
CA MET A 201 0.84 12.88 -2.47
C MET A 201 1.48 12.15 -1.30
N MET A 202 1.07 10.91 -1.03
CA MET A 202 1.76 10.08 -0.05
C MET A 202 3.12 9.64 -0.60
N VAL A 203 4.16 9.64 0.23
CA VAL A 203 5.47 9.04 -0.10
C VAL A 203 5.69 7.89 0.87
N ARG A 204 5.91 6.68 0.35
CA ARG A 204 5.96 5.45 1.17
C ARG A 204 7.20 4.62 0.84
N SER A 205 7.91 4.17 1.89
CA SER A 205 8.85 3.06 1.75
C SER A 205 8.11 1.72 1.81
N LYS A 206 8.53 0.77 0.97
CA LYS A 206 8.01 -0.61 0.95
C LYS A 206 9.17 -1.58 1.12
N CYS A 207 8.95 -2.61 1.93
CA CYS A 207 9.97 -3.60 2.33
C CYS A 207 11.17 -3.02 3.12
N GLN A 208 11.04 -1.80 3.62
CA GLN A 208 12.06 -1.12 4.42
C GLN A 208 11.40 -0.32 5.58
N PRO A 209 10.91 -1.01 6.63
CA PRO A 209 10.24 -0.38 7.78
C PRO A 209 11.16 0.51 8.63
N GLN A 210 12.48 0.45 8.40
CA GLN A 210 13.52 1.27 9.03
C GLN A 210 13.27 2.78 8.85
N LEU A 211 12.44 3.20 7.88
CA LEU A 211 11.94 4.58 7.77
C LEU A 211 11.39 5.08 9.10
N MET A 212 10.70 4.24 9.87
CA MET A 212 10.05 4.63 11.12
C MET A 212 11.03 5.06 12.21
N ARG A 213 12.26 4.52 12.19
CA ARG A 213 13.35 5.02 13.05
C ARG A 213 13.69 6.47 12.71
N HIS A 214 13.83 6.79 11.41
CA HIS A 214 14.13 8.15 10.95
C HIS A 214 12.98 9.11 11.25
N VAL A 215 11.73 8.66 11.10
CA VAL A 215 10.54 9.42 11.48
C VAL A 215 10.60 9.78 12.96
N PHE A 216 10.79 8.79 13.85
CA PHE A 216 10.85 9.02 15.29
C PHE A 216 12.01 9.93 15.70
N LEU A 217 13.21 9.71 15.17
CA LEU A 217 14.37 10.53 15.51
C LEU A 217 14.22 11.99 15.06
N ARG A 218 13.45 12.25 14.01
CA ARG A 218 13.21 13.59 13.49
C ARG A 218 12.03 14.28 14.17
N ASP A 219 10.96 13.54 14.44
CA ASP A 219 9.71 14.04 15.02
C ASP A 219 8.98 12.91 15.77
N PRO A 220 9.21 12.77 17.10
CA PRO A 220 8.55 11.76 17.93
C PRO A 220 7.02 11.88 18.00
N ASP A 221 6.47 13.06 17.70
CA ASP A 221 5.03 13.33 17.67
C ASP A 221 4.44 13.21 16.25
N SER A 222 5.25 12.77 15.27
CA SER A 222 4.85 12.66 13.88
C SER A 222 3.58 11.83 13.74
N PRO A 223 2.58 12.29 12.98
CA PRO A 223 1.36 11.53 12.76
C PRO A 223 1.61 10.19 12.05
N LEU A 224 2.77 10.00 11.42
CA LEU A 224 3.17 8.73 10.82
C LEU A 224 3.41 7.64 11.87
N LEU A 225 3.67 7.99 13.13
CA LEU A 225 3.86 7.05 14.25
C LEU A 225 2.54 6.60 14.89
N ASN A 226 1.39 7.17 14.51
CA ASN A 226 0.08 6.78 15.04
C ASN A 226 -0.49 5.51 14.38
N TYR A 227 0.27 4.88 13.51
CA TYR A 227 -0.10 3.62 12.89
C TYR A 227 0.71 2.52 13.57
N GLU A 228 0.16 1.30 13.63
CA GLU A 228 0.97 0.11 13.94
C GLU A 228 1.92 -0.14 12.75
N THR A 229 3.02 0.63 12.68
CA THR A 229 3.90 0.75 11.52
C THR A 229 4.95 -0.34 11.39
N ARG A 230 4.91 -1.36 12.26
CA ARG A 230 5.75 -2.54 12.05
C ARG A 230 5.45 -3.16 10.68
N CYS A 231 6.39 -3.97 10.20
CA CYS A 231 6.19 -4.76 8.98
C CYS A 231 4.80 -5.42 9.00
N PRO A 232 3.87 -5.07 8.09
CA PRO A 232 2.46 -5.41 8.28
C PRO A 232 2.13 -6.87 7.91
N CYS A 233 3.15 -7.66 7.54
CA CYS A 233 3.03 -9.03 7.03
C CYS A 233 2.40 -9.94 8.09
N GLY A 234 1.25 -10.56 7.78
CA GLY A 234 0.55 -11.43 8.72
C GLY A 234 -0.11 -10.72 9.91
N VAL A 235 0.05 -9.38 10.00
CA VAL A 235 -0.52 -8.55 11.07
C VAL A 235 -1.70 -7.73 10.55
N HIS A 236 -1.52 -7.03 9.44
CA HIS A 236 -2.58 -6.21 8.81
C HIS A 236 -2.83 -6.55 7.34
N TYR A 237 -1.99 -7.40 6.74
CA TYR A 237 -2.18 -7.83 5.37
C TYR A 237 -1.68 -9.26 5.15
N VAL A 238 -2.23 -9.89 4.12
CA VAL A 238 -1.81 -11.20 3.60
C VAL A 238 -1.85 -11.16 2.08
N ARG A 239 -1.22 -12.16 1.45
CA ARG A 239 -1.29 -12.42 0.01
C ARG A 239 -1.98 -13.77 -0.19
N ILE A 240 -2.88 -13.84 -1.17
CA ILE A 240 -3.46 -15.09 -1.64
C ILE A 240 -2.84 -15.39 -3.01
N THR A 241 -2.34 -16.60 -3.21
CA THR A 241 -1.79 -17.04 -4.50
C THR A 241 -2.90 -17.49 -5.45
N PRO A 242 -2.64 -17.58 -6.76
CA PRO A 242 -3.64 -18.09 -7.71
C PRO A 242 -4.14 -19.49 -7.37
N GLU A 243 -3.37 -20.30 -6.65
CA GLU A 243 -3.71 -21.67 -6.23
C GLU A 243 -4.37 -21.74 -4.84
N GLY A 244 -4.77 -20.58 -4.28
CA GLY A 244 -5.47 -20.51 -2.99
C GLY A 244 -4.59 -20.58 -1.74
N LYS A 245 -3.25 -20.53 -1.87
CA LYS A 245 -2.36 -20.49 -0.69
C LYS A 245 -2.34 -19.10 -0.09
N VAL A 246 -2.38 -19.04 1.23
CA VAL A 246 -2.24 -17.78 1.98
C VAL A 246 -0.80 -17.63 2.45
N THR A 247 -0.14 -16.53 2.10
CA THR A 247 1.19 -16.18 2.61
C THR A 247 1.18 -14.82 3.29
N PRO A 248 2.06 -14.55 4.27
CA PRO A 248 2.07 -13.27 4.97
C PRO A 248 2.59 -12.11 4.12
N CYS A 249 3.32 -12.40 3.03
CA CYS A 249 3.96 -11.41 2.18
C CYS A 249 4.13 -11.94 0.74
N PRO A 250 3.99 -11.08 -0.29
CA PRO A 250 4.36 -11.40 -1.67
C PRO A 250 5.78 -11.97 -1.81
N TYR A 251 6.72 -11.45 -1.00
CA TYR A 251 8.13 -11.80 -1.00
C TYR A 251 8.49 -12.89 0.02
N MET A 252 7.51 -13.53 0.65
CA MET A 252 7.77 -14.60 1.62
C MET A 252 6.95 -15.83 1.25
N PRO A 253 7.58 -16.95 0.83
CA PRO A 253 6.88 -18.13 0.34
C PRO A 253 6.32 -19.02 1.45
N VAL A 254 6.47 -18.63 2.72
CA VAL A 254 5.92 -19.38 3.87
C VAL A 254 4.40 -19.42 3.77
N VAL A 255 3.85 -20.63 3.66
CA VAL A 255 2.41 -20.87 3.56
C VAL A 255 1.80 -20.90 4.96
N ALA A 256 0.87 -19.99 5.21
CA ALA A 256 0.12 -19.89 6.46
C ALA A 256 -1.13 -20.78 6.47
N GLY A 257 -1.65 -21.15 5.29
CA GLY A 257 -2.81 -22.02 5.13
C GLY A 257 -3.25 -22.15 3.67
N ASP A 258 -4.28 -22.97 3.45
CA ASP A 258 -4.81 -23.32 2.12
C ASP A 258 -6.33 -23.14 2.04
N LEU A 259 -6.78 -22.17 1.23
CA LEU A 259 -8.20 -21.81 1.12
C LEU A 259 -9.05 -22.85 0.37
N LEU A 260 -8.43 -23.86 -0.22
CA LEU A 260 -9.14 -25.02 -0.78
C LEU A 260 -9.56 -26.02 0.29
N THR A 261 -8.94 -25.99 1.48
CA THR A 261 -9.19 -26.95 2.56
C THR A 261 -9.56 -26.30 3.89
N GLN A 262 -9.34 -25.00 4.04
CA GLN A 262 -9.60 -24.22 5.25
C GLN A 262 -10.35 -22.94 4.88
N SER A 263 -11.14 -22.40 5.82
CA SER A 263 -11.75 -21.08 5.67
C SER A 263 -10.73 -19.96 5.90
N PHE A 264 -10.99 -18.77 5.34
CA PHE A 264 -10.13 -17.61 5.57
C PHE A 264 -10.03 -17.25 7.06
N ARG A 265 -11.13 -17.39 7.82
CA ARG A 265 -11.15 -17.10 9.27
C ARG A 265 -10.19 -18.01 10.03
N GLU A 266 -10.26 -19.32 9.82
CA GLU A 266 -9.38 -20.29 10.50
C GLU A 266 -7.91 -19.98 10.21
N ILE A 267 -7.57 -19.70 8.95
CA ILE A 267 -6.19 -19.34 8.60
C ILE A 267 -5.79 -18.02 9.28
N TRP A 268 -6.66 -17.00 9.21
CA TRP A 268 -6.35 -15.68 9.76
C TRP A 268 -6.23 -15.69 11.28
N GLU A 269 -7.06 -16.43 12.00
CA GLU A 269 -7.07 -16.43 13.47
C GLU A 269 -6.07 -17.43 14.06
N ASP A 270 -5.97 -18.63 13.48
CA ASP A 270 -5.32 -19.78 14.13
C ASP A 270 -4.00 -20.22 13.49
N SER A 271 -3.60 -19.65 12.34
CA SER A 271 -2.34 -20.03 11.70
C SER A 271 -1.14 -19.79 12.63
N PRO A 272 -0.30 -20.80 12.90
CA PRO A 272 0.93 -20.62 13.68
C PRO A 272 1.86 -19.55 13.08
N VAL A 273 1.93 -19.47 11.75
CA VAL A 273 2.74 -18.47 11.04
C VAL A 273 2.29 -17.05 11.39
N PHE A 274 0.98 -16.81 11.44
CA PHE A 274 0.45 -15.51 11.83
C PHE A 274 0.54 -15.27 13.34
N GLY A 275 0.39 -16.31 14.16
CA GLY A 275 0.66 -16.25 15.59
C GLY A 275 2.08 -15.74 15.88
N ASP A 276 3.08 -16.35 15.24
CA ASP A 276 4.48 -15.96 15.37
C ASP A 276 4.74 -14.54 14.86
N LEU A 277 4.18 -14.14 13.72
CA LEU A 277 4.36 -12.78 13.20
C LEU A 277 3.69 -11.71 14.07
N ARG A 278 2.58 -12.05 14.74
CA ARG A 278 1.84 -11.12 15.59
C ARG A 278 2.44 -10.99 16.98
N SER A 279 2.89 -12.09 17.56
CA SER A 279 3.25 -12.18 18.99
C SER A 279 4.61 -12.81 19.28
N GLY A 280 5.31 -13.31 18.25
CA GLY A 280 6.63 -13.91 18.39
C GLY A 280 7.72 -12.89 18.74
N GLU A 281 8.75 -13.36 19.43
CA GLU A 281 9.90 -12.55 19.81
C GLU A 281 10.91 -12.48 18.67
N LEU A 282 11.25 -11.26 18.25
CA LEU A 282 12.30 -11.06 17.27
C LEU A 282 13.65 -11.44 17.85
N SER A 283 14.50 -12.07 17.04
CA SER A 283 15.86 -12.45 17.43
C SER A 283 16.91 -11.42 16.97
N GLY A 284 18.17 -11.64 17.36
CA GLY A 284 19.30 -10.86 16.90
C GLY A 284 19.22 -9.36 17.25
N ARG A 285 19.67 -8.51 16.31
CA ARG A 285 19.68 -7.05 16.52
C ARG A 285 18.29 -6.45 16.60
N CYS A 286 17.33 -6.97 15.83
CA CYS A 286 15.95 -6.50 15.86
C CYS A 286 15.30 -6.80 17.22
N GLY A 287 15.56 -7.96 17.82
CA GLY A 287 15.05 -8.34 19.14
C GLY A 287 15.42 -7.40 20.28
N ARG A 288 16.68 -6.93 20.29
CA ARG A 288 17.19 -6.00 21.32
C ARG A 288 17.05 -4.52 20.96
N CYS A 289 16.45 -4.19 19.81
CA CYS A 289 16.33 -2.80 19.35
C CYS A 289 15.18 -2.08 20.06
N GLN A 290 15.41 -0.84 20.49
CA GLN A 290 14.37 0.00 21.07
C GLN A 290 13.25 0.34 20.08
N PHE A 291 13.51 0.31 18.77
CA PHE A 291 12.52 0.60 17.73
C PHE A 291 11.72 -0.62 17.27
N ARG A 292 11.83 -1.77 17.97
CA ARG A 292 11.27 -3.05 17.51
C ARG A 292 9.74 -3.04 17.32
N GLU A 293 8.99 -2.26 18.11
CA GLU A 293 7.53 -2.19 18.00
C GLU A 293 7.06 -1.32 16.82
N ILE A 294 7.79 -0.24 16.50
CA ILE A 294 7.41 0.67 15.40
C ILE A 294 8.04 0.29 14.05
N CYS A 295 9.08 -0.54 14.04
CA CYS A 295 9.82 -0.95 12.85
C CYS A 295 9.92 -2.48 12.75
N GLY A 296 10.63 -3.10 13.69
CA GLY A 296 10.89 -4.53 13.73
C GLY A 296 11.78 -5.09 12.62
N GLY A 297 11.96 -4.40 11.49
CA GLY A 297 12.66 -4.92 10.30
C GLY A 297 11.73 -5.71 9.37
N CYS A 298 12.13 -5.85 8.10
CA CYS A 298 11.38 -6.59 7.08
C CYS A 298 11.45 -8.09 7.34
N ARG A 299 10.30 -8.70 7.67
CA ARG A 299 10.21 -10.14 7.98
C ARG A 299 10.52 -11.02 6.76
N ALA A 300 10.13 -10.58 5.56
CA ALA A 300 10.46 -11.29 4.33
C ALA A 300 11.96 -11.28 4.00
N ARG A 301 12.68 -10.22 4.40
CA ARG A 301 14.14 -10.15 4.21
C ARG A 301 14.87 -11.01 5.23
N ALA A 302 14.46 -10.95 6.50
CA ALA A 302 14.96 -11.86 7.54
C ALA A 302 14.83 -13.33 7.10
N TYR A 303 13.67 -13.70 6.53
CA TYR A 303 13.46 -15.03 5.96
C TYR A 303 14.36 -15.32 4.75
N ALA A 304 14.47 -14.40 3.79
CA ALA A 304 15.31 -14.62 2.61
C ALA A 304 16.80 -14.79 2.93
N ASP A 305 17.30 -14.11 3.97
CA ASP A 305 18.71 -14.12 4.36
C ASP A 305 19.04 -15.27 5.33
N GLY A 306 18.09 -15.69 6.18
CA GLY A 306 18.36 -16.62 7.29
C GLY A 306 17.37 -17.77 7.48
N ASP A 307 16.37 -17.93 6.60
CA ASP A 307 15.27 -18.91 6.72
C ASP A 307 14.47 -18.79 8.04
N ASP A 308 14.54 -17.62 8.68
CA ASP A 308 13.84 -17.28 9.92
C ASP A 308 13.18 -15.91 9.77
N PHE A 309 11.85 -15.89 9.65
CA PHE A 309 11.10 -14.64 9.54
C PHE A 309 11.01 -13.85 10.86
N LEU A 310 11.40 -14.42 12.00
CA LEU A 310 11.61 -13.72 13.28
C LEU A 310 13.06 -13.23 13.44
N GLY A 311 13.93 -13.58 12.48
CA GLY A 311 15.32 -13.16 12.41
C GLY A 311 15.55 -11.65 12.27
N PRO A 312 16.81 -11.21 12.36
CA PRO A 312 17.17 -9.84 12.07
C PRO A 312 17.02 -9.51 10.58
N ASP A 313 16.64 -8.27 10.28
CA ASP A 313 16.72 -7.73 8.92
C ASP A 313 18.14 -7.16 8.71
N GLU A 314 18.96 -7.79 7.87
CA GLU A 314 20.37 -7.44 7.63
C GLU A 314 20.57 -6.16 6.78
N SER A 315 19.51 -5.60 6.20
CA SER A 315 19.59 -4.36 5.40
C SER A 315 19.67 -3.07 6.22
N CYS A 316 19.56 -3.15 7.55
CA CYS A 316 19.65 -2.00 8.45
C CYS A 316 21.11 -1.62 8.74
N VAL A 317 21.41 -0.31 8.78
CA VAL A 317 22.71 0.21 9.25
C VAL A 317 22.78 0.39 10.76
N TYR A 318 21.63 0.39 11.44
CA TYR A 318 21.54 0.75 12.84
C TYR A 318 21.92 -0.46 13.72
N GLU A 319 22.89 -0.25 14.61
CA GLU A 319 23.26 -1.21 15.64
C GLU A 319 22.73 -0.77 17.01
N PRO A 320 21.76 -1.48 17.60
CA PRO A 320 21.19 -1.12 18.89
C PRO A 320 22.09 -1.51 20.06
N ALA A 321 22.20 -0.61 21.04
CA ALA A 321 22.94 -0.88 22.28
C ALA A 321 22.27 -1.92 23.20
N GLY A 322 20.97 -2.20 23.02
CA GLY A 322 20.21 -3.17 23.80
C GLY A 322 19.81 -2.75 25.21
N LYS A 323 20.00 -1.47 25.57
CA LYS A 323 19.74 -0.93 26.91
C LYS A 323 18.66 0.15 26.96
N GLU A 324 18.30 0.70 25.80
CA GLU A 324 17.31 1.76 25.68
C GLU A 324 15.89 1.22 25.83
N PRO A 325 14.96 1.99 26.44
CA PRO A 325 13.58 1.58 26.57
C PRO A 325 12.90 1.50 25.20
N VAL A 326 12.00 0.52 25.05
CA VAL A 326 11.27 0.31 23.80
C VAL A 326 10.38 1.51 23.49
N VAL A 327 10.49 2.00 22.26
CA VAL A 327 9.62 3.02 21.68
C VAL A 327 8.31 2.37 21.26
N THR A 328 7.20 2.83 21.83
CA THR A 328 5.85 2.39 21.51
C THR A 328 5.11 3.48 20.73
N SER A 329 4.19 3.10 19.85
CA SER A 329 3.36 4.06 19.11
C SER A 329 2.42 4.79 20.07
N VAL A 330 2.33 6.11 19.94
CA VAL A 330 1.69 6.96 20.96
C VAL A 330 0.16 6.99 20.87
N LYS A 331 -0.50 6.49 19.81
CA LYS A 331 -1.97 6.53 19.68
C LYS A 331 -2.52 5.36 18.88
N SER A 332 -3.52 4.65 19.43
CA SER A 332 -4.32 3.68 18.68
C SER A 332 -5.28 4.42 17.75
N VAL A 333 -5.11 4.25 16.44
CA VAL A 333 -6.11 4.63 15.45
C VAL A 333 -6.79 3.35 14.99
N HIS A 334 -8.05 3.14 15.42
CA HIS A 334 -8.84 1.97 15.03
C HIS A 334 -9.40 2.18 13.62
N TYR A 335 -8.97 1.33 12.68
CA TYR A 335 -9.45 1.30 11.29
C TYR A 335 -10.65 0.36 11.17
N GLY A 336 -11.70 0.78 10.44
CA GLY A 336 -12.82 -0.10 10.06
C GLY A 336 -14.00 -0.14 11.04
N GLU A 337 -13.86 0.42 12.24
CA GLU A 337 -14.98 0.65 13.16
C GLU A 337 -15.76 1.91 12.76
N ARG A 338 -17.08 1.91 12.97
CA ARG A 338 -17.85 3.16 12.86
C ARG A 338 -17.34 4.10 13.93
N ALA A 339 -16.86 5.26 13.49
CA ALA A 339 -16.54 6.35 14.39
C ALA A 339 -17.75 6.65 15.28
N SER A 340 -17.57 6.62 16.60
CA SER A 340 -18.51 7.28 17.50
C SER A 340 -18.45 8.79 17.19
N THR A 341 -19.61 9.41 16.98
CA THR A 341 -19.70 10.85 16.75
C THR A 341 -20.06 11.53 18.07
N ASP A 342 -19.22 12.45 18.53
CA ASP A 342 -19.48 13.25 19.73
C ASP A 342 -20.35 14.48 19.42
N LEU A 343 -20.52 14.82 18.13
CA LEU A 343 -21.36 15.92 17.67
C LEU A 343 -22.51 15.42 16.77
N PRO A 344 -23.64 16.15 16.68
CA PRO A 344 -24.65 15.91 15.66
C PRO A 344 -24.12 16.23 14.26
N TRP A 345 -24.33 15.33 13.29
CA TRP A 345 -23.98 15.55 11.88
C TRP A 345 -25.23 15.76 11.03
N SER A 346 -25.19 16.73 10.13
CA SER A 346 -26.22 16.90 9.10
C SER A 346 -26.26 15.72 8.12
N ALA A 347 -27.41 15.49 7.48
CA ALA A 347 -27.57 14.42 6.49
C ALA A 347 -26.58 14.55 5.32
N ASP A 348 -26.37 15.77 4.82
CA ASP A 348 -25.44 16.02 3.71
C ASP A 348 -23.96 15.83 4.12
N ALA A 349 -23.60 16.19 5.36
CA ALA A 349 -22.27 15.91 5.89
C ALA A 349 -22.01 14.41 6.03
N ARG A 350 -23.01 13.64 6.49
CA ARG A 350 -22.95 12.17 6.54
C ARG A 350 -22.81 11.56 5.15
N ALA A 351 -23.60 12.01 4.18
CA ALA A 351 -23.48 11.55 2.79
C ALA A 351 -22.09 11.82 2.18
N ARG A 352 -21.41 12.92 2.58
CA ARG A 352 -20.02 13.18 2.20
C ARG A 352 -19.03 12.25 2.91
N LEU A 353 -19.23 12.00 4.20
CA LEU A 353 -18.41 11.06 4.97
C LEU A 353 -18.53 9.62 4.44
N ASP A 354 -19.72 9.19 4.01
CA ASP A 354 -19.95 7.86 3.46
C ASP A 354 -19.18 7.61 2.15
N ARG A 355 -18.82 8.68 1.42
CA ARG A 355 -17.98 8.60 0.22
C ARG A 355 -16.49 8.44 0.54
N VAL A 356 -16.08 8.74 1.77
CA VAL A 356 -14.69 8.48 2.24
C VAL A 356 -14.53 6.97 2.39
N PRO A 357 -13.39 6.37 2.01
CA PRO A 357 -13.14 4.95 2.23
C PRO A 357 -13.36 4.57 3.69
N SER A 358 -14.10 3.48 3.93
CA SER A 358 -14.59 3.07 5.25
C SER A 358 -13.49 2.93 6.30
N PHE A 359 -12.32 2.44 5.91
CA PHE A 359 -11.16 2.33 6.80
C PHE A 359 -10.67 3.69 7.33
N VAL A 360 -10.78 4.80 6.57
CA VAL A 360 -10.34 6.15 7.00
C VAL A 360 -11.47 6.96 7.65
N ARG A 361 -12.74 6.55 7.55
CA ARG A 361 -13.89 7.31 8.07
C ARG A 361 -13.75 7.63 9.56
N GLY A 362 -13.23 6.70 10.35
CA GLY A 362 -12.86 6.90 11.77
C GLY A 362 -12.01 8.15 11.99
N VAL A 363 -10.88 8.19 11.29
CA VAL A 363 -9.89 9.27 11.36
C VAL A 363 -10.48 10.60 10.90
N VAL A 364 -11.20 10.60 9.78
CA VAL A 364 -11.83 11.81 9.24
C VAL A 364 -12.87 12.36 10.21
N THR A 365 -13.71 11.49 10.79
CA THR A 365 -14.73 11.89 11.76
C THR A 365 -14.09 12.56 12.97
N ALA A 366 -13.12 11.89 13.62
CA ALA A 366 -12.44 12.41 14.80
C ALA A 366 -11.75 13.75 14.52
N ARG A 367 -11.14 13.90 13.33
CA ARG A 367 -10.48 15.14 12.92
C ARG A 367 -11.48 16.28 12.73
N VAL A 368 -12.59 16.02 12.04
CA VAL A 368 -13.64 17.01 11.76
C VAL A 368 -14.31 17.45 13.05
N GLU A 369 -14.64 16.52 13.95
CA GLU A 369 -15.24 16.85 15.25
C GLU A 369 -14.27 17.61 16.16
N LYS A 370 -13.00 17.21 16.20
CA LYS A 370 -11.98 17.97 16.93
C LYS A 370 -11.90 19.42 16.45
N PHE A 371 -11.84 19.64 15.14
CA PHE A 371 -11.85 20.99 14.57
C PHE A 371 -13.14 21.74 14.91
N ALA A 372 -14.29 21.05 14.81
CA ALA A 372 -15.59 21.63 15.12
C ALA A 372 -15.63 22.14 16.57
N LEU A 373 -15.20 21.31 17.53
CA LEU A 373 -15.11 21.64 18.95
C LEU A 373 -14.13 22.79 19.21
N GLU A 374 -12.93 22.76 18.63
CA GLU A 374 -11.92 23.81 18.76
C GLU A 374 -12.40 25.18 18.24
N LYS A 375 -13.30 25.18 17.25
CA LYS A 375 -13.92 26.38 16.67
C LYS A 375 -15.29 26.74 17.30
N GLY A 376 -15.75 25.98 18.28
CA GLY A 376 -17.02 26.22 19.00
C GLY A 376 -18.28 25.83 18.23
N TYR A 377 -18.16 25.03 17.16
CA TYR A 377 -19.31 24.49 16.44
C TYR A 377 -20.04 23.43 17.28
N GLN A 378 -21.38 23.51 17.30
CA GLN A 378 -22.26 22.59 18.04
C GLN A 378 -22.78 21.43 17.17
N LYS A 379 -22.48 21.44 15.87
CA LYS A 379 -22.86 20.41 14.89
C LYS A 379 -21.86 20.39 13.75
N VAL A 380 -21.73 19.25 13.09
CA VAL A 380 -20.97 19.11 11.84
C VAL A 380 -21.93 19.20 10.66
N ASP A 381 -21.80 20.28 9.90
CA ASP A 381 -22.46 20.45 8.61
C ASP A 381 -21.44 20.58 7.47
N VAL A 382 -21.96 20.70 6.25
CA VAL A 382 -21.16 20.82 5.03
C VAL A 382 -20.14 21.96 5.11
N ARG A 383 -20.50 23.08 5.75
CA ARG A 383 -19.61 24.23 5.91
C ARG A 383 -18.44 23.89 6.83
N VAL A 384 -18.69 23.23 7.96
CA VAL A 384 -17.62 22.78 8.86
C VAL A 384 -16.67 21.84 8.13
N MET A 385 -17.18 20.88 7.35
CA MET A 385 -16.34 19.97 6.55
C MET A 385 -15.48 20.71 5.51
N GLU A 386 -16.01 21.77 4.91
CA GLU A 386 -15.28 22.61 3.95
C GLU A 386 -14.22 23.47 4.62
N GLU A 387 -14.49 24.02 5.80
CA GLU A 387 -13.52 24.75 6.60
C GLU A 387 -12.39 23.83 7.09
N VAL A 388 -12.72 22.62 7.55
CA VAL A 388 -11.74 21.58 7.85
C VAL A 388 -10.88 21.34 6.62
N ARG A 389 -11.49 21.08 5.45
CA ARG A 389 -10.75 20.84 4.20
C ARG A 389 -9.81 21.98 3.82
N LYS A 390 -10.24 23.23 3.96
CA LYS A 390 -9.42 24.43 3.72
C LYS A 390 -8.29 24.59 4.73
N SER A 391 -8.49 24.11 5.96
CA SER A 391 -7.49 24.15 7.03
C SER A 391 -6.51 22.96 7.00
N LEU A 392 -6.83 21.91 6.23
CA LEU A 392 -5.92 20.79 6.04
C LEU A 392 -4.76 21.24 5.13
N PRO A 393 -3.53 20.83 5.43
CA PRO A 393 -2.40 20.98 4.51
C PRO A 393 -2.62 20.18 3.21
N VAL A 394 -3.66 19.33 3.17
CA VAL A 394 -4.03 18.48 2.03
C VAL A 394 -5.25 19.02 1.30
N ASP A 395 -5.07 19.47 0.05
CA ASP A 395 -6.19 19.67 -0.86
C ASP A 395 -6.57 18.34 -1.56
N PHE A 396 -7.41 17.53 -0.91
CA PHE A 396 -8.01 16.36 -1.55
C PHE A 396 -9.02 16.74 -2.67
N SER A 397 -9.24 18.03 -2.96
CA SER A 397 -9.94 18.55 -4.16
C SER A 397 -8.95 19.07 -5.20
N LYS A 398 -8.00 18.24 -5.64
CA LYS A 398 -7.55 18.30 -7.05
C LYS A 398 -8.69 18.01 -8.06
N LYS A 399 -9.88 18.55 -7.80
CA LYS A 399 -11.16 18.50 -8.49
C LYS A 399 -11.73 19.92 -8.51
N LEU A 400 -10.94 20.91 -8.93
CA LEU A 400 -11.57 22.05 -9.60
C LEU A 400 -12.07 21.50 -10.94
N PRO A 401 -13.39 21.52 -11.21
CA PRO A 401 -13.89 21.15 -12.53
C PRO A 401 -13.28 22.09 -13.57
N PHE A 402 -13.00 21.59 -14.77
CA PHE A 402 -12.37 22.36 -15.85
C PHE A 402 -13.15 23.62 -16.28
N PHE A 403 -14.39 23.79 -15.79
CA PHE A 403 -15.31 24.89 -16.08
C PHE A 403 -15.38 25.97 -14.98
N LEU A 404 -14.54 25.92 -13.94
CA LEU A 404 -14.33 27.08 -13.07
C LEU A 404 -13.16 27.90 -13.62
N ASP A 405 -13.50 28.97 -14.32
CA ASP A 405 -12.61 29.93 -14.97
C ASP A 405 -11.50 30.44 -14.06
N ARG A 406 -10.29 30.59 -14.61
CA ARG A 406 -9.20 31.33 -13.99
C ARG A 406 -9.40 32.81 -14.27
N GLY A 407 -9.93 33.54 -13.29
CA GLY A 407 -9.86 35.01 -13.25
C GLY A 407 -8.44 35.50 -13.07
#